data_AF-A0A6L8UE53-F1
#
_entry.id   AF-A0A6L8UE53-F1
#
_cell.length_a   1.000
_cell.length_b   1.000
_cell.length_c   1.000
_cell.angle_alpha   90.00
_cell.angle_beta   90.00
_cell.angle_gamma   90.00
#
_symmetry.space_group_name_H-M   'P 1'
#
loop_
_entity.id
_entity.type
_entity.pdbx_description
1 polymer ?
#
loop_
_entity_poly.entity_id
_entity_poly.type
_entity_poly.pdbx_seq_one_letter_code
_entity_poly.pdbx_strand_id
1 'polypeptide(L)'
;MNFRKYLTGLLWVCLPLLAAGYLLSRFIPVPFLFTDLLLLTVSFSAIGITAALISRSGLKKGAEGGTMYLMVALSVKLLLEMVLALLWFVVVKKTYLSSVILFFVLYLAVSLFSIIFILNTLKTKPL
;
A
#
# COMPACT_ATOMS: atom_id res chain seq x y z
N MET A 1 -3.56 10.10 14.41
CA MET A 1 -2.57 9.64 13.43
C MET A 1 -1.77 10.81 12.87
N ASN A 2 -0.44 10.81 13.03
CA ASN A 2 0.41 11.85 12.45
C ASN A 2 0.63 11.56 10.96
N PHE A 3 -0.18 12.19 10.10
CA PHE A 3 -0.16 11.97 8.64
C PHE A 3 1.23 12.18 8.03
N ARG A 4 1.99 13.16 8.51
CA ARG A 4 3.36 13.40 8.06
C ARG A 4 4.29 12.22 8.35
N LYS A 5 4.15 11.58 9.52
CA LYS A 5 4.93 10.38 9.88
C LYS A 5 4.54 9.17 9.03
N TYR A 6 3.26 9.04 8.68
CA TYR A 6 2.78 8.00 7.77
C TYR A 6 3.39 8.17 6.38
N LEU A 7 3.32 9.39 5.84
CA LEU A 7 3.84 9.70 4.51
C LEU A 7 5.36 9.47 4.42
N THR A 8 6.12 9.91 5.44
CA THR A 8 7.56 9.65 5.49
C THR A 8 7.85 8.16 5.61
N GLY A 9 7.08 7.42 6.42
CA GLY A 9 7.25 5.97 6.55
C GLY A 9 6.94 5.22 5.25
N LEU A 10 5.89 5.63 4.53
CA LEU A 10 5.52 5.06 3.24
C LEU A 10 6.65 5.25 2.22
N LEU A 11 7.23 6.46 2.15
CA LEU A 11 8.39 6.75 1.31
C LEU A 11 9.58 5.86 1.68
N TRP A 12 9.85 5.66 2.97
CA TRP A 12 10.91 4.78 3.46
C TRP A 12 10.71 3.31 3.07
N VAL A 13 9.48 2.85 2.85
CA VAL A 13 9.21 1.50 2.33
C VAL A 13 9.30 1.46 0.80
N CYS A 14 8.77 2.47 0.11
CA CYS A 14 8.78 2.51 -1.35
C CYS A 14 10.18 2.68 -1.95
N LEU A 15 11.05 3.51 -1.33
CA LEU A 15 12.42 3.76 -1.82
C LEU A 15 13.26 2.47 -1.95
N PRO A 16 13.40 1.63 -0.91
CA PRO A 16 14.16 0.40 -1.00
C PRO A 16 13.48 -0.63 -1.91
N LEU A 17 12.14 -0.66 -2.00
CA LEU A 17 11.45 -1.52 -2.98
C LEU A 17 11.79 -1.13 -4.42
N LEU A 18 11.79 0.16 -4.73
CA LEU A 18 12.16 0.66 -6.06
C LEU A 18 13.65 0.41 -6.36
N ALA A 19 14.53 0.65 -5.39
CA ALA A 19 15.96 0.37 -5.53
C ALA A 19 16.24 -1.12 -5.76
N ALA A 20 15.59 -1.99 -4.98
CA ALA A 20 15.70 -3.44 -5.14
C ALA A 20 15.17 -3.90 -6.50
N GLY A 21 13.99 -3.40 -6.91
CA GLY A 21 13.41 -3.73 -8.22
C GLY A 21 14.26 -3.22 -9.40
N TYR A 22 14.87 -2.04 -9.28
CA TYR A 22 15.82 -1.52 -10.26
C TYR A 22 17.07 -2.39 -10.38
N LEU A 23 17.69 -2.75 -9.25
CA LEU A 23 18.86 -3.64 -9.21
C LEU A 23 18.54 -5.02 -9.81
N LEU A 24 17.40 -5.62 -9.42
CA LEU A 24 16.92 -6.89 -9.97
C LEU A 24 16.76 -6.83 -11.49
N SER A 25 16.16 -5.75 -12.02
CA SER A 25 15.98 -5.58 -13.48
C SER A 25 17.30 -5.41 -14.24
N ARG A 26 18.36 -4.93 -13.56
CA ARG A 26 19.65 -4.65 -14.17
C ARG A 26 20.61 -5.85 -14.14
N PHE A 27 20.55 -6.67 -13.08
CA PHE A 27 21.46 -7.80 -12.89
C PHE A 27 20.86 -9.14 -13.28
N ILE A 28 19.52 -9.27 -13.31
CA ILE A 28 18.84 -10.50 -13.68
C ILE A 28 17.91 -10.19 -14.86
N PRO A 29 17.92 -10.98 -15.96
CA PRO A 29 16.96 -10.84 -17.04
C PRO A 29 15.59 -11.35 -16.58
N VAL A 30 14.91 -10.57 -15.73
CA VAL A 30 13.56 -10.88 -15.27
C VAL A 30 12.55 -10.31 -16.29
N PRO A 31 11.51 -11.06 -16.69
CA PRO A 31 10.54 -10.61 -17.68
C PRO A 31 9.50 -9.61 -17.11
N PHE A 32 9.95 -8.59 -16.38
CA PHE A 32 9.10 -7.46 -15.99
C PHE A 32 9.76 -6.13 -16.39
N LEU A 33 8.95 -5.16 -16.84
CA LEU A 33 9.45 -3.81 -17.12
C LEU A 33 9.56 -3.01 -15.82
N PHE A 34 10.60 -2.18 -15.70
CA PHE A 34 10.72 -1.22 -14.59
C PHE A 34 9.52 -0.24 -14.54
N THR A 35 8.93 0.07 -15.68
CA THR A 35 7.68 0.86 -15.78
C THR A 35 6.52 0.19 -15.04
N ASP A 36 6.42 -1.14 -15.10
CA ASP A 36 5.36 -1.90 -14.41
C ASP A 36 5.54 -1.77 -12.88
N LEU A 37 6.78 -1.86 -12.39
CA LEU A 37 7.13 -1.66 -10.98
C LEU A 37 6.76 -0.25 -10.50
N LEU A 38 7.12 0.78 -11.28
CA LEU A 38 6.78 2.17 -10.96
C LEU A 38 5.27 2.37 -10.89
N LEU A 39 4.53 1.87 -11.88
CA LEU A 39 3.08 2.05 -11.97
C LEU A 39 2.36 1.37 -10.79
N LEU A 40 2.76 0.15 -10.43
CA LEU A 40 2.24 -0.55 -9.26
C LEU A 40 2.60 0.17 -7.95
N THR A 41 3.84 0.64 -7.80
CA THR A 41 4.28 1.37 -6.60
C THR A 41 3.45 2.63 -6.39
N VAL A 42 3.24 3.41 -7.45
CA VAL A 42 2.40 4.62 -7.40
C VAL A 42 0.96 4.28 -7.07
N SER A 43 0.42 3.21 -7.67
CA SER A 43 -0.97 2.78 -7.43
C SER A 43 -1.19 2.35 -5.97
N PHE A 44 -0.35 1.47 -5.43
CA PHE A 44 -0.44 1.05 -4.03
C PHE A 44 -0.22 2.21 -3.05
N SER A 45 0.69 3.13 -3.38
CA SER A 45 0.90 4.35 -2.60
C SER A 45 -0.35 5.24 -2.57
N ALA A 46 -1.00 5.45 -3.71
CA ALA A 46 -2.23 6.23 -3.80
C ALA A 46 -3.38 5.60 -3.00
N ILE A 47 -3.52 4.27 -3.06
CA ILE A 47 -4.51 3.54 -2.26
C ILE A 47 -4.22 3.69 -0.76
N GLY A 48 -2.96 3.53 -0.35
CA GLY A 48 -2.53 3.71 1.04
C GLY A 48 -2.77 5.12 1.57
N ILE A 49 -2.50 6.16 0.77
CA ILE A 49 -2.79 7.56 1.10
C ILE A 49 -4.30 7.77 1.28
N THR A 50 -5.12 7.23 0.37
CA THR A 50 -6.58 7.34 0.46
C THR A 50 -7.10 6.72 1.76
N ALA A 51 -6.65 5.50 2.09
CA ALA A 51 -6.99 4.83 3.34
C ALA A 51 -6.53 5.62 4.59
N ALA A 52 -5.35 6.22 4.53
CA ALA A 52 -4.82 7.04 5.61
C ALA A 52 -5.62 8.33 5.83
N LEU A 53 -6.12 8.96 4.75
CA LEU A 53 -6.98 10.15 4.83
C LEU A 53 -8.33 9.83 5.48
N ILE A 54 -8.95 8.70 5.11
CA ILE A 54 -10.20 8.22 5.70
C ILE A 54 -9.99 7.92 7.19
N SER A 55 -8.93 7.16 7.52
CA SER A 55 -8.59 6.82 8.91
C SER A 55 -8.37 8.07 9.78
N ARG A 56 -7.68 9.08 9.24
CA ARG A 56 -7.43 10.34 9.96
C ARG A 56 -8.73 11.09 10.26
N SER A 57 -9.67 11.09 9.31
CA SER A 57 -10.97 11.76 9.48
C SER A 57 -11.80 11.09 10.57
N GLY A 58 -11.72 9.77 10.68
CA GLY A 58 -12.31 8.98 11.77
C GLY A 58 -11.74 9.30 13.14
N LEU A 59 -10.41 9.32 13.26
CA LEU A 59 -9.69 9.58 14.51
C LEU A 59 -9.93 10.98 15.12
N LYS A 60 -10.56 11.90 14.39
CA LYS A 60 -10.97 13.21 14.92
C LYS A 60 -12.36 13.20 15.59
N LYS A 61 -13.19 12.17 15.35
CA LYS A 61 -14.61 12.12 15.77
C LYS A 61 -14.87 11.36 17.09
N GLY A 62 -13.84 11.11 17.92
CA GLY A 62 -13.99 10.41 19.21
C GLY A 62 -13.67 8.90 19.15
N ALA A 63 -13.71 8.22 20.31
CA ALA A 63 -13.23 6.83 20.47
C ALA A 63 -14.06 5.80 19.69
N GLU A 64 -15.40 5.89 19.72
CA GLU A 64 -16.29 4.94 19.03
C GLU A 64 -16.34 5.19 17.51
N GLY A 65 -16.39 6.46 17.11
CA GLY A 65 -16.32 6.85 15.70
C GLY A 65 -14.95 6.53 15.07
N GLY A 66 -13.87 6.55 15.86
CA GLY A 66 -12.53 6.22 15.39
C GLY A 66 -12.42 4.79 14.84
N THR A 67 -12.99 3.81 15.54
CA THR A 67 -12.92 2.38 15.18
C THR A 67 -13.72 2.08 13.92
N MET A 68 -14.93 2.64 13.79
CA MET A 68 -15.78 2.44 12.62
C MET A 68 -15.13 2.99 11.35
N TYR A 69 -14.54 4.19 11.41
CA TYR A 69 -13.85 4.79 10.26
C TYR A 69 -12.54 4.08 9.92
N LEU A 70 -11.88 3.46 10.91
CA LEU A 70 -10.71 2.62 10.67
C LEU A 70 -11.10 1.34 9.91
N MET A 71 -12.20 0.69 10.30
CA MET A 71 -12.76 -0.43 9.56
C MET A 71 -13.13 -0.03 8.14
N VAL A 72 -13.84 1.10 7.95
CA VAL A 72 -14.17 1.61 6.62
C VAL A 72 -12.91 1.89 5.81
N ALA A 73 -11.88 2.51 6.38
CA ALA A 73 -10.62 2.77 5.68
C ALA A 73 -9.93 1.47 5.22
N LEU A 74 -9.91 0.43 6.05
CA LEU A 74 -9.36 -0.88 5.70
C LEU A 74 -10.19 -1.58 4.63
N SER A 75 -11.53 -1.53 4.72
CA SER A 75 -12.43 -2.10 3.71
C SER A 75 -12.27 -1.41 2.36
N VAL A 76 -12.23 -0.08 2.33
CA VAL A 76 -12.00 0.71 1.11
C VAL A 76 -10.63 0.39 0.52
N LYS A 77 -9.60 0.30 1.38
CA LYS A 77 -8.25 -0.08 0.95
C LYS A 77 -8.25 -1.44 0.25
N LEU A 78 -8.82 -2.47 0.89
CA LEU A 78 -8.87 -3.82 0.35
C LEU A 78 -9.68 -3.88 -0.96
N LEU A 79 -10.80 -3.19 -1.04
CA LEU A 79 -11.60 -3.09 -2.26
C LEU A 79 -10.79 -2.46 -3.40
N LEU A 80 -10.08 -1.37 -3.14
CA LEU A 80 -9.23 -0.73 -4.15
C LEU A 80 -8.06 -1.63 -4.58
N GLU A 81 -7.46 -2.39 -3.65
CA GLU A 81 -6.39 -3.35 -3.96
C GLU A 81 -6.91 -4.51 -4.81
N MET A 82 -8.14 -5.00 -4.55
CA MET A 82 -8.80 -5.99 -5.40
C MET A 82 -9.13 -5.46 -6.79
N VAL A 83 -9.66 -4.24 -6.88
CA VAL A 83 -9.92 -3.58 -8.17
C VAL A 83 -8.61 -3.39 -8.93
N LEU A 84 -7.53 -2.98 -8.27
CA LEU A 84 -6.21 -2.86 -8.87
C LEU A 84 -5.70 -4.21 -9.39
N ALA A 85 -5.86 -5.29 -8.62
CA ALA A 85 -5.51 -6.64 -9.06
C ALA A 85 -6.30 -7.03 -10.33
N LEU A 86 -7.60 -6.76 -10.35
CA LEU A 86 -8.45 -7.05 -11.50
C LEU A 86 -8.00 -6.26 -12.73
N LEU A 87 -7.76 -4.96 -12.59
CA LEU A 87 -7.24 -4.12 -13.67
C LEU A 87 -5.89 -4.65 -14.16
N TRP A 88 -4.99 -5.01 -13.26
CA TRP A 88 -3.64 -5.46 -13.60
C TRP A 88 -3.62 -6.80 -14.33
N PHE A 89 -4.32 -7.80 -13.81
CA PHE A 89 -4.28 -9.17 -14.34
C PHE A 89 -5.28 -9.43 -15.46
N VAL A 90 -6.46 -8.80 -15.41
CA VAL A 90 -7.55 -9.06 -16.37
C VAL A 90 -7.51 -8.05 -17.52
N VAL A 91 -7.34 -6.75 -17.23
CA VAL A 91 -7.40 -5.71 -18.26
C VAL A 91 -6.05 -5.57 -18.97
N VAL A 92 -4.96 -5.40 -18.23
CA VAL A 92 -3.61 -5.27 -18.81
C VAL A 92 -3.05 -6.62 -19.27
N LYS A 93 -3.71 -7.74 -18.90
CA LYS A 93 -3.33 -9.12 -19.25
C LYS A 93 -1.87 -9.47 -18.91
N LYS A 94 -1.33 -8.88 -17.84
CA LYS A 94 0.01 -9.18 -17.33
C LYS A 94 -0.01 -10.43 -16.45
N THR A 95 -0.29 -11.58 -17.05
CA THR A 95 -0.41 -12.88 -16.35
C THR A 95 0.90 -13.63 -16.19
N TYR A 96 2.04 -13.04 -16.58
CA TYR A 96 3.35 -13.62 -16.34
C TYR A 96 3.60 -13.80 -14.84
N LEU A 97 4.21 -14.93 -14.48
CA LEU A 97 4.50 -15.30 -13.09
C LEU A 97 5.30 -14.20 -12.36
N SER A 98 6.23 -13.55 -13.05
CA SER A 98 6.99 -12.41 -12.52
C SER A 98 6.11 -11.20 -12.17
N SER A 99 5.07 -10.92 -12.95
CA SER A 99 4.15 -9.80 -12.67
C SER A 99 3.24 -10.10 -11.48
N VAL A 100 2.81 -11.37 -11.34
CA VAL A 100 2.04 -11.84 -10.18
C VAL A 100 2.86 -11.72 -8.90
N ILE A 101 4.11 -12.20 -8.90
CA ILE A 101 5.02 -12.08 -7.76
C ILE A 101 5.23 -10.61 -7.40
N LEU A 102 5.51 -9.78 -8.40
CA LEU A 102 5.80 -8.36 -8.18
C LEU A 102 4.59 -7.63 -7.57
N PHE A 103 3.38 -7.87 -8.07
CA PHE A 103 2.15 -7.36 -7.46
C PHE A 103 2.03 -7.77 -6.00
N PHE A 104 2.24 -9.06 -5.70
CA PHE A 104 2.06 -9.62 -4.37
C PHE A 104 3.10 -9.08 -3.36
N VAL A 105 4.36 -8.94 -3.79
CA VAL A 105 5.43 -8.36 -2.96
C VAL A 105 5.13 -6.90 -2.62
N LEU A 106 4.71 -6.10 -3.61
CA LEU A 106 4.36 -4.69 -3.37
C LEU A 106 3.13 -4.57 -2.46
N TYR A 107 2.09 -5.35 -2.73
CA TYR A 107 0.90 -5.44 -1.88
C TYR A 107 1.29 -5.74 -0.43
N LEU A 108 2.08 -6.79 -0.22
CA LEU A 108 2.47 -7.24 1.11
C LEU A 108 3.28 -6.16 1.85
N ALA A 109 4.27 -5.57 1.18
CA ALA A 109 5.12 -4.53 1.79
C ALA A 109 4.29 -3.31 2.25
N VAL A 110 3.41 -2.81 1.39
CA VAL A 110 2.57 -1.63 1.70
C VAL A 110 1.48 -1.98 2.72
N SER A 111 0.94 -3.20 2.67
CA SER A 111 -0.08 -3.66 3.60
C SER A 111 0.46 -3.85 5.01
N LEU A 112 1.58 -4.58 5.17
CA LEU A 112 2.24 -4.75 6.45
C LEU A 112 2.63 -3.40 7.07
N PHE A 113 3.23 -2.51 6.29
CA PHE A 113 3.56 -1.16 6.75
C PHE A 113 2.32 -0.42 7.29
N SER A 114 1.21 -0.46 6.55
CA SER A 114 -0.04 0.21 6.95
C SER A 114 -0.59 -0.37 8.26
N ILE A 115 -0.63 -1.68 8.40
CA ILE A 115 -1.15 -2.36 9.59
C ILE A 115 -0.29 -2.02 10.82
N ILE A 116 1.03 -2.11 10.70
CA ILE A 116 1.96 -1.78 11.80
C ILE A 116 1.78 -0.32 12.23
N PHE A 117 1.63 0.60 11.27
CA PHE A 117 1.47 2.01 11.56
C PHE A 117 0.13 2.31 12.27
N ILE A 118 -0.94 1.65 11.85
CA ILE A 118 -2.25 1.73 12.49
C ILE A 118 -2.17 1.18 13.92
N LEU A 119 -1.59 0.00 14.12
CA LEU A 119 -1.41 -0.62 15.45
C LEU A 119 -0.59 0.27 16.39
N ASN A 120 0.52 0.84 15.91
CA ASN A 120 1.33 1.77 16.70
C ASN A 120 0.57 3.04 17.06
N THR A 121 -0.28 3.55 16.15
CA THR A 121 -1.13 4.71 16.42
C THR A 121 -2.15 4.41 17.51
N LEU A 122 -2.76 3.22 17.49
CA LEU A 122 -3.73 2.78 18.50
C LEU A 122 -3.07 2.55 19.87
N LYS A 123 -1.88 1.94 19.93
CA LYS A 123 -1.14 1.76 21.20
C LYS A 123 -0.82 3.07 21.91
N THR A 124 -0.53 4.14 21.16
CA THR A 124 -0.16 5.46 21.74
C THR A 124 -1.33 6.32 22.20
N LYS A 125 -2.57 5.91 21.92
CA LYS A 125 -3.77 6.55 22.46
C LYS A 125 -4.59 5.46 23.17
N PRO A 126 -4.43 5.29 24.49
CA PRO A 126 -5.35 4.43 25.22
C PRO A 126 -6.76 5.00 25.05
N LEU A 127 -7.72 4.09 24.87
CA LEU A 127 -9.16 4.34 24.88
C LEU A 127 -9.57 5.13 26.12
#